data_AF-A0A7X4CY76-F1
#
_entry.id   AF-A0A7X4CY76-F1
#
_cell.length_a   1.000
_cell.length_b   1.000
_cell.length_c   1.000
_cell.angle_alpha   90.00
_cell.angle_beta   90.00
_cell.angle_gamma   90.00
#
_symmetry.space_group_name_H-M   'P 1'
#
loop_
_entity.id
_entity.type
_entity.pdbx_description
1 polymer ?
#
loop_
_entity_poly.entity_id
_entity_poly.type
_entity_poly.pdbx_seq_one_letter_code
_entity_poly.pdbx_strand_id
1 'polypeptide(L)' 'RALSVVKYMTGTLGFPPERLAAAGFGEYRPVNPEDTDAARAQNRRIELKLTER' A
#
# COMPACT_ATOMS: atom_id res chain seq x y z
N ARG A 1 -3.32 2.73 6.61
CA ARG A 1 -2.16 1.84 6.34
C ARG A 1 -1.14 2.50 5.41
N ALA A 2 -1.51 2.90 4.18
CA ALA A 2 -0.57 3.52 3.24
C ALA A 2 0.19 4.76 3.79
N LEU A 3 -0.49 5.68 4.48
CA LEU A 3 0.16 6.84 5.09
C LEU A 3 1.23 6.46 6.13
N SER A 4 1.00 5.41 6.92
CA SER A 4 1.96 4.93 7.91
C SER A 4 3.24 4.42 7.25
N VAL A 5 3.10 3.75 6.09
CA VAL A 5 4.25 3.28 5.29
C VAL A 5 5.03 4.47 4.75
N VAL A 6 4.35 5.47 4.17
CA VAL A 6 5.03 6.69 3.69
C VAL A 6 5.78 7.41 4.81
N LYS A 7 5.14 7.59 5.99
CA LYS A 7 5.80 8.20 7.16
C LYS A 7 7.05 7.44 7.60
N TYR A 8 7.02 6.12 7.56
CA TYR A 8 8.19 5.29 7.85
C TYR A 8 9.29 5.46 6.79
N MET A 9 8.93 5.46 5.50
CA MET A 9 9.89 5.63 4.41
C MET A 9 10.57 7.00 4.44
N THR A 10 9.84 8.08 4.74
CA THR A 10 10.42 9.42 4.83
C THR A 10 11.17 9.64 6.13
N GLY A 11 10.58 9.28 7.27
CA GLY A 11 11.13 9.57 8.60
C GLY A 11 12.24 8.62 9.04
N THR A 12 12.21 7.35 8.63
CA THR A 12 13.17 6.34 9.08
C THR A 12 14.16 5.95 7.98
N LEU A 13 13.69 5.82 6.74
CA LEU A 13 14.54 5.39 5.61
C LEU A 13 15.11 6.56 4.78
N GLY A 14 14.68 7.80 5.06
CA GLY A 14 15.20 8.99 4.39
C GLY A 14 14.81 9.15 2.92
N PHE A 15 13.72 8.52 2.47
CA PHE A 15 13.24 8.72 1.11
C PHE A 15 12.73 10.16 0.90
N PRO A 16 13.05 10.80 -0.24
CA PRO A 16 12.54 12.14 -0.53
C PRO A 16 11.01 12.13 -0.62
N PRO A 17 10.30 12.94 0.19
CA PRO A 17 8.84 12.90 0.27
C PRO A 17 8.15 13.25 -1.05
N GLU A 18 8.75 14.11 -1.88
CA GLU A 18 8.24 14.51 -3.20
C GLU A 18 8.25 13.38 -4.24
N ARG A 19 8.84 12.22 -3.92
CA ARG A 19 8.83 11.02 -4.76
C ARG A 19 7.80 9.97 -4.30
N LEU A 20 7.05 10.25 -3.24
CA LEU A 20 6.13 9.29 -2.63
C LEU A 20 4.71 9.83 -2.62
N ALA A 21 3.75 8.95 -2.93
CA ALA A 21 2.32 9.23 -2.80
C ALA A 21 1.64 8.08 -2.05
N ALA A 22 0.81 8.41 -1.05
CA ALA A 22 -0.01 7.43 -0.35
C ALA A 22 -1.39 7.34 -1.00
N ALA A 23 -1.79 6.14 -1.44
CA ALA A 23 -3.13 5.87 -1.96
C ALA A 23 -3.83 4.77 -1.12
N GLY A 24 -5.14 4.90 -0.95
CA GLY A 24 -5.98 3.91 -0.29
C GLY A 24 -7.13 3.49 -1.20
N PHE A 25 -7.26 2.19 -1.45
CA PHE A 25 -8.29 1.63 -2.34
C PHE A 25 -9.37 0.83 -1.62
N GLY A 26 -9.32 0.74 -0.28
CA GLY A 26 -10.29 -0.03 0.50
C GLY A 26 -10.40 -1.48 0.02
N GLU A 27 -11.64 -1.94 -0.15
CA GLU A 27 -11.98 -3.27 -0.67
C GLU A 27 -12.11 -3.32 -2.20
N TYR A 28 -12.01 -2.19 -2.90
CA TYR A 28 -12.36 -2.06 -4.32
C TYR A 28 -11.30 -2.60 -5.30
N ARG A 29 -10.19 -3.16 -4.79
CA ARG A 29 -9.14 -3.81 -5.60
C ARG A 29 -8.65 -5.12 -4.95
N PRO A 30 -9.51 -6.16 -4.89
CA PRO A 30 -9.13 -7.45 -4.32
C PRO A 30 -8.12 -8.16 -5.24
N VAL A 31 -7.13 -8.83 -4.64
CA VAL A 31 -6.28 -9.80 -5.35
C VAL A 31 -6.91 -11.18 -5.34
N ASN A 32 -7.69 -11.48 -4.30
CA ASN A 32 -8.47 -12.70 -4.20
C ASN A 32 -9.95 -12.32 -3.96
N PRO A 33 -10.85 -12.60 -4.90
CA PRO A 33 -12.26 -12.21 -4.80
C PRO A 33 -13.10 -13.16 -3.94
N GLU A 34 -12.55 -14.28 -3.47
CA GLU A 34 -13.28 -15.25 -2.65
C GLU A 34 -13.68 -14.67 -1.29
N ASP A 35 -14.81 -15.16 -0.76
CA ASP A 35 -15.27 -14.81 0.59
C ASP A 35 -14.79 -15.85 1.62
N THR A 36 -13.47 -15.89 1.83
CA THR A 36 -12.84 -16.75 2.83
C THR A 36 -11.94 -15.92 3.75
N ASP A 37 -11.67 -16.42 4.96
CA ASP A 37 -10.71 -15.76 5.88
C ASP A 37 -9.32 -15.63 5.24
N ALA A 38 -8.92 -16.65 4.46
CA ALA A 38 -7.66 -16.65 3.73
C ALA A 38 -7.62 -15.56 2.65
N ALA A 39 -8.67 -15.42 1.84
CA ALA A 39 -8.78 -14.36 0.84
C ALA A 39 -8.79 -12.97 1.48
N ARG A 40 -9.54 -12.79 2.58
CA ARG A 40 -9.53 -11.55 3.37
C ARG A 40 -8.13 -11.24 3.91
N ALA A 41 -7.36 -12.25 4.32
CA ALA A 41 -5.98 -12.05 4.77
C ALA A 41 -5.06 -11.60 3.62
N GLN A 42 -5.16 -12.23 2.45
CA GLN A 42 -4.40 -11.84 1.26
C GLN A 42 -4.73 -10.41 0.79
N ASN A 43 -5.99 -9.99 0.91
CA ASN A 43 -6.42 -8.66 0.48
C ASN A 43 -5.92 -7.52 1.41
N ARG A 44 -5.59 -7.80 2.68
CA ARG A 44 -5.04 -6.81 3.63
C ARG A 44 -3.54 -6.56 3.41
N ARG A 45 -3.19 -5.98 2.25
CA ARG A 45 -1.80 -5.78 1.80
C ARG A 45 -1.43 -4.32 1.55
N ILE A 46 -0.13 -4.09 1.30
CA ILE A 46 0.44 -2.84 0.79
C ILE A 46 1.12 -3.16 -0.53
N GLU A 47 0.88 -2.35 -1.56
CA GLU A 47 1.54 -2.45 -2.86
C GLU A 47 2.41 -1.20 -3.08
N LEU A 48 3.63 -1.41 -3.54
CA LEU A 48 4.53 -0.35 -3.98
C LEU A 48 4.60 -0.41 -5.51
N LYS A 49 4.10 0.65 -6.16
CA LYS A 49 4.18 0.79 -7.62
C LYS A 49 5.23 1.83 -7.96
N LEU A 50 6.26 1.41 -8.68
CA LEU A 50 7.24 2.33 -9.26
C LEU A 50 6.68 2.84 -10.58
N THR A 51 6.74 4.15 -10.77
CA THR A 51 6.37 4.81 -12.02
C THR A 51 7.58 5.55 -12.55
N GLU A 52 7.73 5.55 -13.87
CA GLU A 52 8.68 6.45 -14.52
C GLU A 52 8.21 7.91 -14.35
N ARG A 53 9.17 8.84 -14.30
CA ARG A 53 8.90 10.28 -14.31
C ARG A 53 8.82 10.78 -15.74
#